data_AF-A0A919HTW7-F1
#
_entry.id   AF-A0A919HTW7-F1
#
_cell.length_a   1.000
_cell.length_b   1.000
_cell.length_c   1.000
_cell.angle_alpha   90.00
_cell.angle_beta   90.00
_cell.angle_gamma   90.00
#
_symmetry.space_group_name_H-M   'P 1'
#
loop_
_entity.id
_entity.type
_entity.pdbx_description
1 polymer ?
#
loop_
_entity_poly.entity_id
_entity_poly.type
_entity_poly.pdbx_seq_one_letter_code
_entity_poly.pdbx_strand_id
1 'polypeptide(L)' 'MQLGGENLAAGLNGQSLFLFAGDQKDADAIYANPLLAHLPAVAGKRVYPLGTETFRLDYYSALLVLQRLSSLFG' A
#
# COMPACT_ATOMS: atom_id res chain seq x y z
N MET A 1 -3.62 -14.74 7.78
CA MET A 1 -3.22 -14.01 8.99
C MET A 1 -3.67 -12.56 8.78
N GLN A 2 -4.76 -12.15 9.44
CA GLN A 2 -5.24 -10.77 9.35
C GLN A 2 -4.38 -9.93 10.29
N LEU A 3 -3.49 -9.12 9.74
CA LEU A 3 -2.58 -8.29 10.51
C LEU A 3 -3.35 -7.03 10.93
N GLY A 4 -3.49 -6.80 12.24
CA GLY A 4 -4.10 -5.62 12.83
C GLY A 4 -3.24 -5.07 13.95
N GLY A 5 -3.27 -3.75 14.15
CA GLY A 5 -2.63 -3.05 15.26
C GLY A 5 -1.12 -3.28 15.35
N GLU A 6 -0.68 -3.98 16.39
CA GLU A 6 0.74 -4.26 16.65
C GLU A 6 1.36 -5.28 15.66
N ASN A 7 0.55 -6.20 15.12
CA ASN A 7 1.04 -7.23 14.20
C ASN A 7 1.24 -6.70 12.78
N LEU A 8 0.67 -5.54 12.44
CA LEU A 8 0.89 -4.88 11.15
C LEU A 8 2.36 -4.49 10.98
N ALA A 9 3.00 -3.91 11.98
CA ALA A 9 4.42 -3.55 11.88
C ALA A 9 5.31 -4.80 11.70
N ALA A 10 5.03 -5.86 12.46
CA ALA A 10 5.78 -7.12 12.37
C ALA A 10 5.57 -7.88 11.04
N GLY A 11 4.40 -7.74 10.42
CA GLY A 11 4.09 -8.35 9.13
C GLY A 11 4.51 -7.51 7.91
N LEU A 12 4.83 -6.23 8.10
CA LEU A 12 5.19 -5.27 7.04
C LEU A 12 6.69 -4.99 7.00
N ASN A 13 7.51 -6.04 6.88
CA ASN A 13 8.98 -5.92 6.76
C ASN A 13 9.47 -5.63 5.32
N GLY A 14 8.56 -5.36 4.39
CA GLY A 14 8.88 -5.08 2.99
C GLY A 14 9.56 -3.72 2.80
N GLN A 15 10.38 -3.60 1.75
CA GLN A 15 10.98 -2.32 1.37
C GLN A 15 9.97 -1.35 0.74
N SER A 16 8.88 -1.88 0.18
CA SER A 16 7.78 -1.11 -0.41
C SER A 16 6.45 -1.68 0.06
N LEU A 17 5.44 -0.82 0.16
CA LEU A 17 4.08 -1.19 0.55
C LEU A 17 3.12 -0.87 -0.60
N PHE A 18 2.34 -1.85 -1.05
CA PHE A 18 1.28 -1.64 -2.03
C PHE A 18 -0.08 -1.75 -1.35
N LEU A 19 -0.91 -0.71 -1.48
CA LEU A 19 -2.23 -0.64 -0.86
C LEU A 19 -3.31 -0.98 -1.88
N PHE A 20 -3.89 -2.16 -1.75
CA PHE A 20 -5.11 -2.53 -2.48
C PHE A 20 -6.31 -1.83 -1.87
N ALA A 21 -7.30 -1.52 -2.71
CA ALA A 21 -8.49 -0.75 -2.36
C ALA A 21 -8.21 0.61 -1.68
N GLY A 22 -6.99 1.13 -1.81
CA GLY A 22 -6.56 2.37 -1.17
C GLY A 22 -6.27 3.49 -2.16
N ASP A 23 -6.47 4.72 -1.72
CA ASP A 23 -6.10 5.94 -2.43
C ASP A 23 -4.96 6.69 -1.72
N GLN A 24 -4.67 7.91 -2.18
CA GLN A 24 -3.59 8.73 -1.62
C GLN A 24 -3.83 9.07 -0.14
N LYS A 25 -5.08 9.26 0.29
CA LYS A 25 -5.41 9.57 1.69
C LYS A 25 -5.06 8.39 2.60
N ASP A 26 -5.24 7.16 2.12
CA ASP A 26 -4.83 5.97 2.87
C ASP A 26 -3.31 5.89 3.00
N ALA A 27 -2.58 6.23 1.95
CA ALA A 27 -1.12 6.32 2.01
C ALA A 27 -0.66 7.42 2.99
N ASP A 28 -1.30 8.59 2.95
CA ASP A 28 -1.02 9.70 3.89
C ASP A 28 -1.34 9.32 5.34
N ALA A 29 -2.41 8.56 5.58
CA ALA A 29 -2.74 8.04 6.90
C ALA A 29 -1.66 7.07 7.42
N ILE A 30 -1.06 6.25 6.55
CA ILE A 30 0.08 5.39 6.90
C ILE A 30 1.31 6.23 7.24
N TYR A 31 1.59 7.28 6.46
CA TYR A 31 2.70 8.19 6.75
C TYR A 31 2.52 8.97 8.06
N ALA A 32 1.29 9.32 8.40
CA ALA A 32 0.97 10.04 9.63
C ALA A 32 0.96 9.14 10.88
N ASN A 33 1.00 7.81 10.73
CA ASN A 33 0.92 6.88 11.84
C ASN A 33 2.29 6.67 12.52
N PRO A 34 2.49 7.14 13.77
CA PRO A 34 3.78 7.04 14.46
C PRO A 34 4.20 5.58 14.73
N LEU A 35 3.24 4.65 14.82
CA LEU A 35 3.53 3.24 15.01
C LEU A 35 4.14 2.59 13.76
N LEU A 36 3.91 3.17 12.58
CA LEU A 36 4.41 2.65 11.30
C LEU A 36 5.61 3.43 10.77
N ALA A 37 5.94 4.58 11.38
CA ALA A 37 7.01 5.47 10.93
C ALA A 37 8.39 4.80 10.83
N HIS A 38 8.65 3.77 11.65
CA HIS A 38 9.91 3.02 11.65
C HIS A 38 10.02 1.99 10.52
N LEU A 39 8.93 1.70 9.80
CA LEU A 39 8.94 0.72 8.72
C LEU A 39 9.77 1.23 7.53
N PRO A 40 10.61 0.39 6.90
CA PRO A 40 11.44 0.80 5.76
C PRO A 40 10.65 1.41 4.60
N ALA A 41 9.45 0.90 4.32
CA ALA A 41 8.58 1.43 3.27
C ALA A 41 8.05 2.85 3.61
N VAL A 42 7.76 3.13 4.88
CA VAL A 42 7.24 4.42 5.34
C VAL A 42 8.37 5.45 5.39
N ALA A 43 9.48 5.13 6.05
CA ALA A 43 10.66 5.98 6.10
C ALA A 43 11.23 6.27 4.70
N GLY A 44 11.19 5.28 3.80
CA GLY A 44 11.64 5.41 2.42
C GLY A 44 10.67 6.13 1.48
N LYS A 45 9.49 6.56 1.94
CA LYS A 45 8.41 7.11 1.11
C LYS A 45 8.01 6.20 -0.07
N ARG A 46 7.90 4.90 0.21
CA ARG A 46 7.55 3.83 -0.75
C ARG A 46 6.23 3.16 -0.39
N VAL A 47 5.19 3.97 -0.20
CA VAL A 47 3.80 3.51 0.03
C VAL A 47 2.99 3.89 -1.19
N TYR A 48 2.47 2.89 -1.90
CA TYR A 48 1.87 3.05 -3.22
C TYR A 48 0.41 2.58 -3.19
N PRO A 49 -0.55 3.50 -3.26
CA PRO A 49 -1.94 3.14 -3.42
C PRO A 49 -2.24 2.69 -4.84
N LEU A 50 -2.88 1.52 -4.95
CA LEU A 50 -3.22 0.88 -6.22
C LEU A 50 -4.61 1.27 -6.74
N GLY A 51 -5.39 2.02 -5.96
CA GLY A 51 -6.72 2.52 -6.34
C GLY A 51 -7.85 1.80 -5.61
N THR A 52 -8.94 2.52 -5.35
CA THR A 52 -10.12 2.02 -4.62
C THR A 52 -10.85 0.90 -5.35
N GLU A 53 -10.72 0.84 -6.67
CA GLU A 53 -11.27 -0.20 -7.54
C GLU A 53 -10.53 -1.55 -7.46
N THR A 54 -9.44 -1.64 -6.71
CA THR A 54 -8.61 -2.86 -6.60
C THR A 54 -8.97 -3.75 -5.41
N PHE A 55 -10.15 -3.56 -4.82
CA PHE A 55 -10.65 -4.38 -3.70
C PHE A 55 -10.85 -5.85 -4.07
N ARG A 56 -11.27 -6.10 -5.31
CA ARG A 56 -11.20 -7.43 -5.92
C ARG A 56 -10.08 -7.41 -6.94
N LEU A 57 -9.48 -8.58 -7.17
CA LEU A 57 -8.52 -8.79 -8.23
C LEU A 57 -9.11 -9.80 -9.22
N ASP A 58 -9.81 -9.26 -10.21
CA ASP A 58 -10.39 -9.93 -11.36
C ASP A 58 -9.78 -9.37 -12.64
N TYR A 59 -10.22 -9.86 -13.81
CA TYR A 59 -9.65 -9.46 -15.10
C TYR A 59 -9.61 -7.93 -15.30
N TYR A 60 -10.67 -7.21 -14.91
CA TYR A 60 -10.74 -5.77 -15.13
C TYR A 60 -9.89 -5.00 -14.12
N SER A 61 -10.01 -5.33 -12.83
CA SER A 61 -9.21 -4.70 -11.78
C SER A 61 -7.72 -5.01 -11.91
N ALA A 62 -7.33 -6.16 -12.45
CA ALA A 62 -5.93 -6.46 -12.76
C ALA A 62 -5.34 -5.56 -13.85
N LEU A 63 -6.12 -5.21 -14.89
CA LEU A 63 -5.69 -4.25 -15.90
C LEU A 63 -5.49 -2.85 -15.31
N LEU A 64 -6.37 -2.44 -14.38
CA LEU A 64 -6.27 -1.17 -13.68
C LEU A 64 -5.04 -1.13 -12.76
N VAL A 65 -4.73 -2.24 -12.07
CA VAL A 65 -3.47 -2.40 -11.32
C VAL A 65 -2.26 -2.27 -12.24
N LEU A 66 -2.25 -2.92 -13.41
CA LEU A 66 -1.15 -2.83 -14.37
C LEU A 66 -0.96 -1.39 -14.87
N GLN A 67 -2.04 -0.70 -15.22
CA GLN A 67 -2.01 0.72 -15.60
C GLN A 67 -1.46 1.59 -14.47
N ARG A 68 -1.87 1.32 -13.23
CA ARG A 68 -1.40 2.05 -12.05
C ARG A 68 0.10 1.83 -11.80
N LEU A 69 0.57 0.59 -11.89
CA LEU A 69 1.99 0.26 -11.76
C LEU A 69 2.83 0.90 -12.87
N SER A 70 2.33 0.89 -14.11
CA SER A 70 2.96 1.59 -15.24
C SER A 70 3.05 3.10 -14.97
N SER A 71 1.98 3.72 -14.46
CA SER A 71 2.01 5.15 -14.08
C SER A 71 2.96 5.47 -12.92
N LEU A 72 3.28 4.51 -12.05
CA LEU A 72 4.17 4.72 -10.90
C LEU A 72 5.64 4.48 -11.23
N PHE A 73 5.94 3.58 -12.19
CA PHE A 73 7.30 3.06 -12.41
C PHE A 73 7.75 2.99 -13.88
N GLY A 74 6.86 3.24 -14.84
CA GLY A 74 7.16 3.27 -16.28
C GLY A 74 7.60 4.64 -16.75
#